data_AF-A0A2V6T2L5-F1
#
_entry.id   AF-A0A2V6T2L5-F1
#
_cell.length_a   1.000
_cell.length_b   1.000
_cell.length_c   1.000
_cell.angle_alpha   90.00
_cell.angle_beta   90.00
_cell.angle_gamma   90.00
#
_symmetry.space_group_name_H-M   'P 1'
#
loop_
_entity.id
_entity.type
_entity.pdbx_description
1 polymer ?
#
loop_
_entity_poly.entity_id
_entity_poly.type
_entity_poly.pdbx_seq_one_letter_code
_entity_poly.pdbx_strand_id
1 'polypeptide(L)'
;MKEHLEAIDIAGRTLRVSVREPLVVELHVLALATALRVFERYPVFDELTLGNGITETRLTRQEMERLLGADGWDAVRERGRWRQTLARIVQSYSVTTLGEEGMR
;
A
#
# COMPACT_ATOMS: atom_id res chain seq x y z
N MET A 1 -2.32 -14.15 2.16
CA MET A 1 -1.83 -13.08 3.05
C MET A 1 -1.58 -13.55 4.47
N LYS A 2 -2.57 -14.13 5.18
CA LYS A 2 -2.39 -14.58 6.57
C LYS A 2 -1.21 -15.53 6.77
N GLU A 3 -0.96 -16.41 5.80
CA GLU A 3 0.12 -17.40 5.83
C GLU A 3 1.52 -16.81 5.64
N HIS A 4 1.61 -15.61 5.06
CA HIS A 4 2.87 -14.89 4.90
C HIS A 4 3.06 -13.82 5.97
N LEU A 5 2.09 -13.61 6.87
CA LEU A 5 2.23 -12.60 7.91
C LEU A 5 3.18 -13.10 8.99
N GLU A 6 4.27 -12.37 9.21
CA GLU A 6 5.26 -12.71 10.22
C GLU A 6 5.07 -11.88 11.49
N ALA A 7 4.84 -10.58 11.35
CA ALA A 7 4.61 -9.68 12.47
C ALA A 7 3.69 -8.51 12.10
N ILE A 8 2.99 -7.99 13.11
CA ILE A 8 2.27 -6.72 13.06
C ILE A 8 2.68 -5.91 14.29
N ASP A 9 3.09 -4.66 14.08
CA ASP A 9 3.38 -3.69 15.13
C ASP A 9 2.59 -2.39 14.89
N ILE A 10 2.19 -1.74 15.99
CA ILE A 10 1.46 -0.47 15.95
C ILE A 10 2.21 0.53 16.83
N ALA A 11 2.73 1.58 16.20
CA ALA A 11 3.41 2.68 16.87
C ALA A 11 2.66 3.99 16.62
N GLY A 12 1.83 4.41 17.57
CA GLY A 12 0.99 5.59 17.42
C GLY A 12 0.01 5.46 16.24
N ARG A 13 0.22 6.26 15.19
CA ARG A 13 -0.59 6.26 13.96
C ARG A 13 0.05 5.50 12.79
N THR A 14 1.13 4.76 13.06
CA THR A 14 1.84 3.93 12.07
C THR A 14 1.53 2.44 12.29
N LEU A 15 1.15 1.76 11.22
CA LEU A 15 1.06 0.30 11.16
C LEU A 15 2.30 -0.27 10.46
N ARG A 16 2.98 -1.22 11.11
CA ARG A 16 4.09 -1.97 10.51
C ARG A 16 3.68 -3.42 10.30
N VAL A 17 3.95 -3.93 9.12
CA VAL A 17 3.61 -5.30 8.73
C VAL A 17 4.86 -5.96 8.15
N SER A 18 5.30 -7.05 8.78
CA SER A 18 6.37 -7.90 8.25
C SER A 18 5.77 -9.11 7.59
N VAL A 19 6.22 -9.42 6.37
CA VAL A 19 5.76 -10.55 5.58
C VAL A 19 6.92 -11.48 5.22
N ARG A 20 6.66 -12.78 5.14
CA ARG A 20 7.66 -13.77 4.79
C ARG A 20 7.66 -14.08 3.30
N GLU A 21 8.87 -14.16 2.74
CA GLU A 21 9.15 -14.68 1.40
C GLU A 21 8.89 -16.20 1.26
N PRO A 22 8.60 -16.70 0.06
CA PRO A 22 8.41 -15.96 -1.18
C PRO A 22 7.02 -15.30 -1.25
N LEU A 23 6.93 -14.17 -1.94
CA LEU A 23 5.66 -13.49 -2.20
C LEU A 23 5.15 -13.84 -3.60
N VAL A 24 3.83 -14.00 -3.74
CA VAL A 24 3.16 -14.29 -5.04
C VAL A 24 3.09 -13.03 -5.92
N VAL A 25 3.28 -11.86 -5.33
CA VAL A 25 3.24 -10.55 -5.98
C VAL A 25 4.38 -9.68 -5.44
N GLU A 26 4.75 -8.65 -6.19
CA GLU A 26 5.77 -7.70 -5.75
C GLU A 26 5.38 -7.00 -4.44
N LEU A 27 6.38 -6.77 -3.57
CA LEU A 27 6.17 -6.20 -2.23
C LEU A 27 5.41 -4.88 -2.27
N HIS A 28 5.75 -4.00 -3.22
CA HIS A 28 5.13 -2.69 -3.35
C HIS A 28 3.64 -2.78 -3.76
N VAL A 29 3.29 -3.74 -4.63
CA VAL A 29 1.89 -3.98 -5.02
C VAL A 29 1.08 -4.44 -3.80
N LEU A 30 1.67 -5.33 -3.00
CA LEU A 30 1.05 -5.77 -1.77
C LEU A 30 0.92 -4.64 -0.74
N ALA A 31 1.94 -3.80 -0.61
CA ALA A 31 1.92 -2.63 0.26
C ALA A 31 0.80 -1.66 -0.13
N LEU A 32 0.65 -1.34 -1.42
CA LEU A 32 -0.42 -0.48 -1.93
C LEU A 32 -1.81 -1.05 -1.62
N ALA A 33 -2.03 -2.34 -1.92
CA ALA A 33 -3.30 -3.01 -1.63
C ALA A 33 -3.61 -3.01 -0.12
N THR A 34 -2.59 -3.21 0.72
CA THR A 34 -2.71 -3.19 2.17
C THR A 34 -3.01 -1.77 2.66
N ALA A 35 -2.31 -0.74 2.16
CA ALA A 35 -2.50 0.66 2.52
C ALA A 35 -3.91 1.14 2.16
N LEU A 36 -4.38 0.84 0.94
CA LEU A 36 -5.75 1.14 0.50
C LEU A 36 -6.78 0.61 1.50
N ARG A 37 -6.61 -0.65 1.93
CA ARG A 37 -7.56 -1.28 2.84
C ARG A 37 -7.44 -0.76 4.27
N VAL A 38 -6.23 -0.58 4.77
CA VAL A 38 -5.97 -0.13 6.14
C VAL A 38 -6.47 1.29 6.31
N PHE A 39 -6.11 2.21 5.41
CA PHE A 39 -6.49 3.60 5.53
C PHE A 39 -7.98 3.85 5.27
N GLU A 40 -8.62 3.08 4.38
CA GLU A 40 -10.08 3.14 4.22
C GLU A 40 -10.80 2.69 5.49
N ARG A 41 -10.39 1.55 6.06
CA ARG A 41 -11.12 0.91 7.16
C ARG A 41 -10.77 1.50 8.54
N TYR A 42 -9.57 2.02 8.71
CA TYR A 42 -9.04 2.50 9.98
C TYR A 42 -8.47 3.92 9.82
N PRO A 43 -9.31 4.96 9.92
CA PRO A 43 -8.91 6.36 9.78
C PRO A 43 -7.86 6.86 10.78
N VAL A 44 -7.59 6.09 11.85
CA VAL A 44 -6.58 6.41 12.86
C VAL A 44 -5.15 6.27 12.34
N PHE A 45 -4.94 5.43 11.31
CA PHE A 45 -3.61 5.25 10.73
C PHE A 45 -3.38 6.26 9.61
N ASP A 46 -2.19 6.86 9.63
CA ASP A 46 -1.71 7.78 8.60
C ASP A 46 -0.49 7.22 7.86
N GLU A 47 0.06 6.11 8.33
CA GLU A 47 1.23 5.48 7.74
C GLU A 47 1.17 3.95 7.82
N LEU A 48 1.62 3.31 6.75
CA LEU A 48 1.85 1.87 6.63
C LEU A 48 3.31 1.64 6.21
N THR A 49 4.01 0.76 6.90
CA THR A 49 5.25 0.15 6.40
C THR A 49 5.02 -1.34 6.21
N LEU A 50 5.31 -1.85 5.02
CA LEU A 50 5.26 -3.28 4.72
C LEU A 50 6.63 -3.75 4.24
N GLY A 51 7.20 -4.75 4.91
CA GLY A 51 8.56 -5.22 4.66
C GLY A 51 8.69 -6.73 4.68
N ASN A 52 9.71 -7.27 4.01
CA ASN A 52 10.02 -8.71 3.97
C ASN A 52 11.36 -9.07 4.66
N GLY A 53 11.92 -8.14 5.43
CA GLY A 53 13.24 -8.29 6.08
C GLY A 53 14.42 -7.94 5.17
N ILE A 54 14.21 -7.73 3.87
CA ILE A 54 15.23 -7.31 2.91
C ILE A 54 14.91 -5.91 2.38
N THR A 55 13.66 -5.70 1.97
CA THR A 55 13.14 -4.45 1.45
C THR A 55 11.88 -4.04 2.21
N GLU A 56 11.60 -2.73 2.17
CA GLU A 56 10.43 -2.14 2.81
C GLU A 56 9.76 -1.15 1.85
N THR A 57 8.44 -1.10 1.88
CA THR A 57 7.64 -0.08 1.22
C THR A 57 6.88 0.69 2.28
N ARG A 58 7.14 1.99 2.36
CA ARG A 58 6.44 2.93 3.24
C ARG A 58 5.43 3.74 2.42
N LEU A 59 4.21 3.82 2.92
CA LEU A 59 3.11 4.57 2.30
C LEU A 59 2.38 5.38 3.36
N THR A 60 2.17 6.64 3.07
CA THR A 60 1.36 7.55 3.89
C THR A 60 -0.06 7.64 3.36
N ARG A 61 -1.01 7.98 4.23
CA ARG A 61 -2.39 8.28 3.84
C ARG A 61 -2.43 9.37 2.77
N GLN A 62 -1.61 10.40 2.90
CA GLN A 62 -1.54 11.52 1.95
C GLN A 62 -1.05 11.08 0.57
N GLU A 63 -0.07 10.17 0.49
CA GLU A 63 0.35 9.56 -0.77
C GLU A 63 -0.78 8.76 -1.42
N MET A 64 -1.49 7.96 -0.62
CA MET A 64 -2.62 7.19 -1.11
C MET A 64 -3.77 8.08 -1.59
N GLU A 65 -4.03 9.20 -0.90
CA GLU A 65 -5.02 10.20 -1.33
C GLU A 65 -4.64 10.86 -2.65
N ARG A 66 -3.36 11.21 -2.85
CA ARG A 66 -2.85 11.71 -4.13
C ARG A 66 -3.03 10.67 -5.24
N LEU A 67 -2.75 9.40 -4.96
CA LEU A 67 -2.91 8.29 -5.91
C LEU A 67 -4.38 8.02 -6.21
N LEU A 68 -5.28 8.16 -5.24
CA LEU A 68 -6.73 8.05 -5.45
C LEU A 68 -7.24 9.20 -6.32
N GLY A 69 -6.71 10.42 -6.16
CA GLY A 69 -7.13 11.58 -6.92
C GLY A 69 -8.59 11.95 -6.64
N ALA A 70 -9.34 12.32 -7.68
CA ALA A 70 -10.73 12.75 -7.57
C ALA A 70 -11.71 11.65 -7.09
N ASP A 71 -11.33 10.38 -7.22
CA ASP A 71 -12.13 9.25 -6.78
C ASP A 71 -12.28 9.19 -5.24
N GLY A 72 -11.26 9.69 -4.52
CA GLY A 72 -11.20 9.65 -3.06
C GLY A 72 -11.33 8.24 -2.47
N TRP A 73 -11.57 8.18 -1.15
CA TRP A 73 -11.71 6.93 -0.41
C TRP A 73 -13.03 6.19 -0.69
N ASP A 74 -14.05 6.84 -1.26
CA ASP A 74 -15.33 6.20 -1.52
C ASP A 74 -15.24 5.17 -2.66
N ALA A 75 -14.37 5.38 -3.64
CA ALA A 75 -14.16 4.42 -4.73
C ALA A 75 -13.61 3.06 -4.26
N VAL A 76 -12.95 3.00 -3.10
CA VAL A 76 -12.48 1.74 -2.51
C VAL A 76 -13.48 1.03 -1.61
N ARG A 77 -14.57 1.71 -1.22
CA ARG A 77 -15.68 1.08 -0.48
C ARG A 77 -16.52 0.17 -1.36
N GLU A 78 -16.65 0.54 -2.62
CA GLU A 78 -17.36 -0.27 -3.62
C GLU A 78 -16.50 -1.45 -4.09
N ARG A 79 -16.86 -2.68 -3.70
CA ARG A 79 -16.13 -3.91 -4.09
C ARG A 79 -15.87 -4.02 -5.59
N GLY A 80 -16.81 -3.57 -6.43
CA GLY A 80 -16.67 -3.61 -7.89
C GLY A 80 -15.60 -2.66 -8.42
N ARG A 81 -15.46 -1.48 -7.81
CA ARG A 81 -14.50 -0.45 -8.21
C ARG A 81 -13.12 -0.64 -7.58
N TRP A 82 -13.03 -1.26 -6.40
CA TRP A 82 -11.77 -1.49 -5.69
C TRP A 82 -10.67 -2.11 -6.58
N ARG A 83 -10.98 -3.14 -7.37
CA ARG A 83 -10.00 -3.80 -8.25
C ARG A 83 -9.46 -2.86 -9.33
N GLN A 84 -10.33 -2.04 -9.91
CA GLN A 84 -9.96 -1.08 -10.96
C GLN A 84 -9.13 0.07 -10.37
N THR A 85 -9.53 0.57 -9.20
CA THR A 85 -8.78 1.59 -8.45
C THR A 85 -7.40 1.09 -8.08
N LEU A 86 -7.27 -0.13 -7.53
CA LEU A 86 -5.96 -0.70 -7.20
C LEU A 86 -5.09 -0.87 -8.45
N ALA A 87 -5.63 -1.39 -9.55
CA ALA A 87 -4.87 -1.57 -10.79
C ALA A 87 -4.33 -0.23 -11.33
N ARG A 88 -5.15 0.83 -11.30
CA ARG A 88 -4.74 2.18 -11.68
C ARG A 88 -3.63 2.71 -10.77
N ILE A 89 -3.78 2.55 -9.46
CA ILE A 89 -2.79 3.02 -8.47
C ILE A 89 -1.43 2.33 -8.67
N VAL A 90 -1.43 1.02 -8.87
CA VAL A 90 -0.21 0.25 -9.14
C VAL A 90 0.49 0.79 -10.39
N GLN A 91 -0.25 1.00 -11.49
CA GLN A 91 0.31 1.56 -12.73
C GLN A 91 0.93 2.95 -12.51
N SER A 92 0.25 3.83 -11.78
CA SER A 92 0.77 5.17 -11.49
C SER A 92 2.01 5.14 -10.60
N TYR A 93 2.02 4.27 -9.58
CA TYR A 93 3.11 4.16 -8.61
C TYR A 93 4.40 3.61 -9.25
N SER A 94 4.28 2.60 -10.11
CA SER A 94 5.43 2.07 -10.85
C SER A 94 6.09 3.11 -11.75
N VAL A 95 5.30 4.00 -12.38
CA VAL A 95 5.84 5.09 -13.23
C VAL A 95 6.59 6.13 -12.41
N THR A 96 6.08 6.51 -11.24
CA THR A 96 6.76 7.48 -10.36
C THR A 96 8.07 6.92 -9.82
N THR A 97 8.07 5.65 -9.37
CA THR A 97 9.25 5.03 -8.76
C THR A 97 10.36 4.78 -9.80
N LEU A 98 10.01 4.34 -11.01
CA LEU A 98 10.98 4.14 -12.10
C LEU A 98 11.50 5.46 -12.70
N GLY A 99 10.72 6.54 -12.63
CA GLY A 99 11.15 7.87 -13.07
C GLY A 99 12.18 8.52 -12.15
N GLU A 100 12.19 8.17 -10.86
CA GLU A 100 13.18 8.65 -9.87
C GLU A 100 14.50 7.87 -9.93
N GLU A 101 14.47 6.60 -10.34
CA GLU A 101 15.68 5.77 -10.50
C GLU A 101 16.43 6.02 -11.82
N GLY A 102 15.74 6.47 -12.88
CA GLY A 102 16.36 6.78 -14.19
C GLY A 102 17.10 8.12 -14.29
N MET A 103 17.20 8.87 -13.19
CA MET A 103 17.77 10.22 -13.13
C MET A 103 18.92 10.36 -12.12
N ARG A 104 19.47 9.24 -11.64
CA ARG A 104 20.67 9.18 -10.81
C ARG A 104 21.83 8.52 -11.54
#